data_AF-A0A098R3X2-F1
#
_entry.id   AF-A0A098R3X2-F1
#
_cell.length_a   1.000
_cell.length_b   1.000
_cell.length_c   1.000
_cell.angle_alpha   90.00
_cell.angle_beta   90.00
_cell.angle_gamma   90.00
#
_symmetry.space_group_name_H-M   'P 1'
#
loop_
_entity.id
_entity.type
_entity.pdbx_description
1 polymer ?
#
loop_
_entity_poly.entity_id
_entity_poly.type
_entity_poly.pdbx_seq_one_letter_code
_entity_poly.pdbx_strand_id
1 'polypeptide(L)'
;MIVLLALFSITIVFYVLIPGYGALRVRRRWRLFRQAILSSRSFPLLSLEHLDTVEPGSRCRFFGRLEAIEGEGIIWLEGGQMRIPVVIEDTDIAVLSGHPLADGSPEEGSAPKSMSWSSISSLAEGSLFFVFGTLSIQKNGRLCFKNTPDNPMTVVLFEEEPQNFLYWSVWSARQRNEFWNKMTPASLLVGALLYLLLSLSLSGLQIQRFWLAVSLSGSLVPILPLFPPGLIFYFLYRRYWNQGRLLRAERDVIALPVVTFYPDFQTGSRGLRGMLESAGDDDFFRQLTGQGRMYRVRRITQEELPGLVEQGYQVRQSSIVVPESGGEDYWGLVFEPRDEDLRGHRHSDPMVERVCIPGKPLALLQGCQVAAERKETLGILYFLIGLALNEALVVWILWQTLKVLG
;
A
#
# COMPACT_ATOMS: atom_id res chain seq x y z
N MET A 1 3.71 43.32 -9.99
CA MET A 1 4.33 42.50 -8.93
C MET A 1 3.29 41.84 -8.02
N ILE A 2 2.38 42.60 -7.40
CA ILE A 2 1.34 42.05 -6.48
C ILE A 2 0.49 40.96 -7.15
N VAL A 3 -0.01 41.21 -8.37
CA VAL A 3 -0.81 40.23 -9.12
C VAL A 3 -0.05 38.92 -9.38
N LEU A 4 1.21 39.02 -9.82
CA LEU A 4 2.07 37.85 -10.05
C LEU A 4 2.27 37.05 -8.75
N LEU A 5 2.53 37.74 -7.64
CA LEU A 5 2.69 37.11 -6.34
C LEU A 5 1.40 36.41 -5.89
N ALA A 6 0.24 37.02 -6.13
CA ALA A 6 -1.06 36.41 -5.85
C ALA A 6 -1.30 35.16 -6.70
N LEU A 7 -1.08 35.23 -8.02
CA LEU A 7 -1.21 34.10 -8.93
C LEU A 7 -0.34 32.92 -8.47
N PHE A 8 0.94 33.19 -8.20
CA PHE A 8 1.90 32.17 -7.78
C PHE A 8 1.57 31.58 -6.40
N SER A 9 1.15 32.42 -5.45
CA SER A 9 0.74 31.98 -4.12
C SER A 9 -0.47 31.04 -4.19
N ILE A 10 -1.48 31.38 -5.02
CA ILE A 10 -2.65 30.51 -5.23
C ILE A 10 -2.21 29.19 -5.88
N THR A 11 -1.38 29.23 -6.95
CA THR A 11 -0.87 28.01 -7.61
C THR A 11 -0.19 27.10 -6.60
N ILE A 12 0.80 27.63 -5.88
CA ILE A 12 1.64 26.84 -4.99
C ILE A 12 0.80 26.27 -3.85
N VAL A 13 0.01 27.08 -3.17
CA VAL A 13 -0.71 26.62 -1.98
C VAL A 13 -1.78 25.59 -2.35
N PHE A 14 -2.65 25.91 -3.31
CA PHE A 14 -3.86 25.13 -3.56
C PHE A 14 -3.69 24.00 -4.58
N TYR A 15 -2.75 24.12 -5.51
CA TYR A 15 -2.53 23.10 -6.55
C TYR A 15 -1.30 22.23 -6.29
N VAL A 16 -0.35 22.68 -5.45
CA VAL A 16 0.90 21.94 -5.18
C VAL A 16 1.02 21.49 -3.72
N LEU A 17 1.07 22.42 -2.77
CA LEU A 17 1.40 22.14 -1.38
C LEU A 17 0.31 21.32 -0.68
N ILE A 18 -0.96 21.74 -0.74
CA ILE A 18 -2.05 21.04 -0.07
C ILE A 18 -2.25 19.63 -0.66
N PRO A 19 -2.39 19.44 -1.99
CA PRO A 19 -2.49 18.10 -2.59
C PRO A 19 -1.23 17.25 -2.34
N GLY A 20 -0.04 17.85 -2.42
CA GLY A 20 1.24 17.19 -2.17
C GLY A 20 1.38 16.70 -0.73
N TYR A 21 1.01 17.52 0.25
CA TYR A 21 0.96 17.13 1.66
C TYR A 21 -0.02 15.98 1.89
N GLY A 22 -1.22 16.07 1.30
CA GLY A 22 -2.21 14.99 1.34
C GLY A 22 -1.66 13.67 0.76
N ALA A 23 -0.95 13.74 -0.37
CA ALA A 23 -0.31 12.57 -0.98
C ALA A 23 0.77 11.96 -0.07
N LEU A 24 1.62 12.78 0.55
CA LEU A 24 2.63 12.31 1.50
C LEU A 24 2.00 11.64 2.72
N ARG A 25 0.91 12.21 3.26
CA ARG A 25 0.17 11.63 4.40
C ARG A 25 -0.43 10.27 4.04
N VAL A 26 -1.06 10.14 2.88
CA VAL A 26 -1.60 8.86 2.38
C VAL A 26 -0.48 7.84 2.19
N ARG A 27 0.66 8.24 1.60
CA ARG A 27 1.84 7.36 1.45
C ARG A 27 2.38 6.88 2.80
N ARG A 28 2.52 7.79 3.77
CA ARG A 28 3.00 7.46 5.11
C ARG A 28 2.06 6.49 5.82
N ARG A 29 0.74 6.74 5.76
CA ARG A 29 -0.28 5.85 6.36
C ARG A 29 -0.13 4.41 5.85
N TRP A 30 -0.11 4.24 4.53
CA TRP A 30 0.00 2.90 3.93
C TRP A 30 1.37 2.25 4.16
N ARG A 31 2.45 3.04 4.23
CA ARG A 31 3.77 2.53 4.62
C ARG A 31 3.76 2.01 6.06
N LEU A 32 3.20 2.77 7.00
CA LEU A 32 3.08 2.36 8.40
C LEU A 32 2.20 1.12 8.54
N PHE A 33 1.09 1.04 7.79
CA PHE A 33 0.25 -0.15 7.74
C PHE A 33 1.04 -1.39 7.30
N ARG A 34 1.76 -1.32 6.16
CA ARG A 34 2.59 -2.45 5.70
C ARG A 34 3.68 -2.81 6.70
N GLN A 35 4.31 -1.83 7.35
CA GLN A 35 5.29 -2.07 8.41
C GLN A 35 4.67 -2.74 9.64
N ALA A 36 3.46 -2.36 10.04
CA ALA A 36 2.73 -2.98 11.15
C ALA A 36 2.39 -4.45 10.84
N ILE A 37 1.87 -4.73 9.63
CA ILE A 37 1.63 -6.11 9.18
C ILE A 37 2.93 -6.93 9.13
N LEU A 38 3.99 -6.38 8.55
CA LEU A 38 5.28 -7.07 8.47
C LEU A 38 5.90 -7.35 9.83
N SER A 39 5.90 -6.35 10.73
CA SER A 39 6.41 -6.52 12.09
C SER A 39 5.57 -7.49 12.90
N SER A 40 4.27 -7.62 12.64
CA SER A 40 3.42 -8.59 13.34
C SER A 40 3.90 -10.04 13.21
N ARG A 41 4.63 -10.38 12.14
CA ARG A 41 5.14 -11.73 11.88
C ARG A 41 6.13 -12.22 12.94
N SER A 42 6.86 -11.30 13.58
CA SER A 42 7.79 -11.64 14.65
C SER A 42 7.12 -11.88 16.00
N PHE A 43 5.81 -11.61 16.12
CA PHE A 43 5.05 -11.78 17.35
C PHE A 43 4.28 -13.11 17.35
N PRO A 44 4.05 -13.70 18.53
CA PRO A 44 3.33 -14.97 18.64
C PRO A 44 1.88 -14.83 18.18
N LEU A 45 1.41 -15.87 17.48
CA LEU A 45 -0.01 -16.07 17.22
C LEU A 45 -0.66 -16.54 18.53
N LEU A 46 -1.60 -15.75 19.03
CA LEU A 46 -2.32 -16.07 20.25
C LEU A 46 -3.21 -17.30 20.00
N SER A 47 -2.93 -18.38 20.73
CA SER A 47 -3.73 -19.61 20.76
C SER A 47 -3.96 -20.03 22.21
N LEU A 48 -4.90 -20.96 22.44
CA LEU A 48 -5.25 -21.43 23.77
C LEU A 48 -4.02 -21.93 24.55
N GLU A 49 -3.13 -22.66 23.87
CA GLU A 49 -1.88 -23.21 24.43
C GLU A 49 -0.92 -22.13 24.95
N HIS A 50 -0.99 -20.91 24.40
CA HIS A 50 -0.09 -19.83 24.76
C HIS A 50 -0.68 -18.87 25.81
N LEU A 51 -1.98 -18.95 26.13
CA LEU A 51 -2.64 -18.02 27.06
C LEU A 51 -1.92 -17.91 28.40
N ASP A 52 -1.54 -19.04 28.97
CA ASP A 52 -0.93 -19.10 30.31
C ASP A 52 0.49 -18.52 30.32
N THR A 53 1.13 -18.41 29.16
CA THR A 53 2.50 -17.91 29.00
C THR A 53 2.58 -16.44 28.64
N VAL A 54 1.46 -15.85 28.19
CA VAL A 54 1.45 -14.50 27.64
C VAL A 54 1.12 -13.50 28.74
N GLU A 55 2.13 -12.73 29.14
CA GLU A 55 1.96 -11.67 30.13
C GLU A 55 1.14 -10.49 29.58
N PRO A 56 0.32 -9.83 30.42
CA PRO A 56 -0.30 -8.55 30.08
C PRO A 56 0.76 -7.54 29.65
N GLY A 57 0.48 -6.77 28.60
CA GLY A 57 1.46 -5.87 27.97
C GLY A 57 2.25 -6.51 26.83
N SER A 58 2.20 -7.83 26.68
CA SER A 58 2.78 -8.52 25.53
C SER A 58 2.07 -8.16 24.24
N ARG A 59 2.84 -8.06 23.16
CA ARG A 59 2.31 -7.87 21.81
C ARG A 59 2.08 -9.23 21.18
N CYS A 60 0.87 -9.43 20.68
CA CYS A 60 0.46 -10.67 20.03
C CYS A 60 -0.33 -10.34 18.78
N ARG A 61 -0.49 -11.36 17.93
CA ARG A 61 -1.43 -11.31 16.81
C ARG A 61 -2.49 -12.37 16.96
N PHE A 62 -3.66 -12.11 16.41
CA PHE A 62 -4.81 -12.99 16.47
C PHE A 62 -5.55 -12.96 15.14
N PHE A 63 -5.96 -14.15 14.69
CA PHE A 63 -6.88 -14.32 13.58
C PHE A 63 -8.16 -14.92 14.14
N GLY A 64 -9.29 -14.29 13.86
CA GLY A 64 -10.58 -14.77 14.35
C GLY A 64 -11.74 -14.33 13.50
N ARG A 65 -12.88 -14.96 13.74
CA ARG A 65 -14.17 -14.61 13.15
C ARG A 65 -14.96 -13.77 14.13
N LEU A 66 -15.69 -12.78 13.62
CA LEU A 66 -16.61 -12.00 14.44
C LEU A 66 -17.74 -12.91 14.96
N GLU A 67 -17.82 -13.07 16.27
CA GLU A 67 -18.89 -13.82 16.93
C GLU A 67 -20.00 -12.88 17.41
N ALA A 68 -19.62 -11.82 18.12
CA ALA A 68 -20.58 -10.89 18.70
C ALA A 68 -20.01 -9.47 18.79
N ILE A 69 -20.91 -8.49 18.89
CA ILE A 69 -20.58 -7.10 19.16
C ILE A 69 -21.18 -6.76 20.53
N GLU A 70 -20.37 -6.26 21.45
CA GLU A 70 -20.79 -5.87 22.80
C GLU A 70 -20.69 -4.35 22.96
N GLY A 71 -21.84 -3.70 23.13
CA GLY A 71 -21.92 -2.23 23.23
C GLY A 71 -21.45 -1.52 21.96
N GLU A 72 -20.85 -0.34 22.12
CA GLU A 72 -20.44 0.51 20.99
C GLU A 72 -18.98 0.31 20.57
N GLY A 73 -18.16 -0.45 21.31
CA GLY A 73 -16.70 -0.41 21.14
C GLY A 73 -15.97 -1.73 21.34
N ILE A 74 -16.67 -2.85 21.55
CA ILE A 74 -16.04 -4.16 21.78
C ILE A 74 -16.58 -5.17 20.78
N ILE A 75 -15.66 -5.88 20.11
CA ILE A 75 -15.99 -7.05 19.30
C ILE A 75 -15.42 -8.31 19.93
N TRP A 76 -16.19 -9.37 19.88
CA TRP A 76 -15.77 -10.71 20.28
C TRP A 76 -15.32 -11.47 19.05
N LEU A 77 -14.06 -11.88 19.06
CA LEU A 77 -13.48 -12.67 17.98
C LEU A 77 -13.24 -14.10 18.44
N GLU A 78 -13.71 -15.06 17.65
CA GLU A 78 -13.52 -16.49 17.85
C GLU A 78 -12.43 -17.04 16.94
N GLY A 79 -11.44 -17.73 17.51
CA GLY A 79 -10.32 -18.32 16.80
C GLY A 79 -9.99 -19.71 17.35
N GLY A 80 -10.46 -20.76 16.66
CA GLY A 80 -10.34 -22.14 17.14
C GLY A 80 -11.19 -22.37 18.39
N GLN A 81 -10.54 -22.65 19.52
CA GLN A 81 -11.21 -22.86 20.82
C GLN A 81 -11.17 -21.61 21.73
N MET A 82 -10.65 -20.49 21.22
CA MET A 82 -10.47 -19.25 21.98
C MET A 82 -11.45 -18.18 21.53
N ARG A 83 -11.94 -17.40 22.50
CA ARG A 83 -12.70 -16.17 22.27
C ARG A 83 -11.99 -15.03 22.96
N ILE A 84 -11.71 -13.96 22.23
CA ILE A 84 -11.02 -12.80 22.77
C ILE A 84 -11.79 -11.50 22.47
N PRO A 85 -12.03 -10.66 23.48
CA PRO A 85 -12.57 -9.33 23.25
C PRO A 85 -11.50 -8.39 22.68
N VAL A 86 -11.92 -7.53 21.76
CA VAL A 86 -11.08 -6.51 21.11
C VAL A 86 -11.77 -5.17 21.23
N VAL A 87 -11.10 -4.21 21.88
CA VAL A 87 -11.63 -2.85 22.08
C VAL A 87 -11.22 -1.97 20.89
N ILE A 88 -12.21 -1.53 20.10
CA ILE A 88 -12.00 -0.91 18.78
C ILE A 88 -12.49 0.54 18.66
N GLU A 89 -13.08 1.11 19.72
CA GLU A 89 -13.69 2.46 19.75
C GLU A 89 -12.77 3.55 19.15
N ASP A 90 -11.47 3.49 19.43
CA ASP A 90 -10.46 4.45 18.95
C ASP A 90 -9.53 3.86 17.88
N THR A 91 -9.96 2.84 17.14
CA THR A 91 -9.10 2.16 16.16
C THR A 91 -9.67 2.27 14.75
N ASP A 92 -8.82 2.76 13.84
CA ASP A 92 -9.08 2.67 12.40
C ASP A 92 -9.02 1.20 11.96
N ILE A 93 -10.09 0.70 11.36
CA ILE A 93 -10.14 -0.63 10.76
C ILE A 93 -9.76 -0.51 9.29
N ALA A 94 -8.78 -1.29 8.87
CA ALA A 94 -8.45 -1.45 7.47
C ALA A 94 -9.30 -2.56 6.85
N VAL A 95 -10.12 -2.24 5.86
CA VAL A 95 -10.93 -3.21 5.14
C VAL A 95 -10.21 -3.59 3.86
N LEU A 96 -9.85 -4.87 3.75
CA LEU A 96 -9.29 -5.47 2.55
C LEU A 96 -10.44 -6.01 1.70
N SER A 97 -10.77 -5.26 0.64
CA SER A 97 -11.74 -5.69 -0.37
C SER A 97 -10.97 -6.03 -1.65
N GLY A 98 -10.97 -7.29 -2.02
CA GLY A 98 -10.37 -7.77 -3.26
C GLY A 98 -10.56 -9.26 -3.41
N HIS A 99 -11.06 -9.67 -4.58
CA HIS A 99 -11.11 -11.07 -4.96
C HIS A 99 -9.95 -11.38 -5.91
N PRO A 100 -9.37 -12.60 -5.85
CA PRO A 100 -8.52 -13.07 -6.92
C PRO A 100 -9.30 -13.10 -8.23
N LEU A 101 -8.69 -12.63 -9.31
CA LEU A 101 -9.14 -12.93 -10.67
C LEU A 101 -9.02 -14.44 -10.92
N ALA A 102 -9.67 -14.94 -11.97
CA ALA A 102 -9.68 -16.36 -12.31
C ALA A 102 -8.28 -16.95 -12.56
N ASP A 103 -7.29 -16.13 -12.88
CA ASP A 103 -5.89 -16.51 -13.04
C ASP A 103 -5.08 -16.45 -11.73
N GLY A 104 -5.75 -16.24 -10.59
CA GLY A 104 -5.14 -16.04 -9.28
C GLY A 104 -4.43 -14.69 -9.12
N SER A 105 -4.41 -13.86 -10.18
CA SER A 105 -3.87 -12.53 -10.08
C SER A 105 -4.83 -11.63 -9.29
N PRO A 106 -4.31 -10.72 -8.47
CA PRO A 106 -5.16 -9.80 -7.76
C PRO A 106 -5.91 -8.89 -8.74
N GLU A 107 -7.24 -8.85 -8.67
CA GLU A 107 -8.04 -7.83 -9.37
C GLU A 107 -7.43 -6.46 -9.07
N GLU A 108 -7.39 -5.51 -10.03
CA GLU A 108 -6.74 -4.20 -9.87
C GLU A 108 -7.11 -3.57 -8.51
N GLY A 109 -6.31 -3.84 -7.49
CA GLY A 109 -6.82 -3.88 -6.13
C GLY A 109 -7.32 -2.51 -5.71
N SER A 110 -8.56 -2.46 -5.22
CA SER A 110 -9.02 -1.31 -4.49
C SER A 110 -8.11 -1.17 -3.28
N ALA A 111 -7.49 0.00 -3.10
CA ALA A 111 -6.68 0.24 -1.92
C ALA A 111 -7.55 0.00 -0.68
N PRO A 112 -7.02 -0.63 0.38
CA PRO A 112 -7.80 -0.90 1.56
C PRO A 112 -8.51 0.37 2.01
N LYS A 113 -9.77 0.23 2.40
CA LYS A 113 -10.50 1.36 2.96
C LYS A 113 -10.21 1.38 4.43
N SER A 114 -9.59 2.45 4.91
CA SER A 114 -9.44 2.63 6.34
C SER A 114 -10.56 3.50 6.86
N MET A 115 -11.34 2.93 7.77
CA MET A 115 -12.58 3.48 8.26
C MET A 115 -12.64 3.42 9.79
N SER A 116 -13.29 4.42 10.39
CA SER A 116 -13.56 4.42 11.83
C SER A 116 -14.57 3.33 12.15
N TRP A 117 -14.45 2.68 13.30
CA TRP A 117 -15.44 1.73 13.78
C TRP A 117 -16.87 2.29 13.72
N SER A 118 -17.04 3.54 14.16
CA SER A 118 -18.34 4.24 14.14
C SER A 118 -18.96 4.44 12.76
N SER A 119 -18.19 4.22 11.68
CA SER A 119 -18.70 4.28 10.30
C SER A 119 -19.14 2.93 9.74
N ILE A 120 -18.90 1.83 10.48
CA ILE A 120 -19.34 0.48 10.11
C ILE A 120 -20.72 0.25 10.73
N SER A 121 -21.77 0.40 9.93
CA SER A 121 -23.17 0.25 10.40
C SER A 121 -23.57 -1.20 10.68
N SER A 122 -22.95 -2.15 9.99
CA SER A 122 -23.30 -3.56 10.06
C SER A 122 -22.12 -4.42 9.63
N LEU A 123 -21.89 -5.50 10.37
CA LEU A 123 -20.97 -6.57 10.00
C LEU A 123 -21.71 -7.90 10.06
N ALA A 124 -21.44 -8.77 9.10
CA ALA A 124 -21.96 -10.13 9.16
C ALA A 124 -21.22 -10.90 10.26
N GLU A 125 -21.96 -11.68 11.05
CA GLU A 125 -21.37 -12.72 11.88
C GLU A 125 -20.50 -13.64 11.02
N GLY A 126 -19.35 -14.05 11.55
CA GLY A 126 -18.38 -14.85 10.82
C GLY A 126 -17.35 -14.06 10.01
N SER A 127 -17.47 -12.72 9.93
CA SER A 127 -16.49 -11.86 9.25
C SER A 127 -15.07 -12.08 9.78
N LEU A 128 -14.06 -12.17 8.92
CA LEU A 128 -12.68 -12.48 9.33
C LEU A 128 -11.91 -11.22 9.73
N PHE A 129 -11.28 -11.30 10.89
CA PHE A 129 -10.46 -10.24 11.46
C PHE A 129 -9.03 -10.72 11.72
N PHE A 130 -8.09 -9.84 11.40
CA PHE A 130 -6.73 -9.90 11.86
C PHE A 130 -6.50 -8.76 12.83
N VAL A 131 -5.99 -9.09 14.03
CA VAL A 131 -5.70 -8.11 15.07
C VAL A 131 -4.25 -8.28 15.47
N PHE A 132 -3.52 -7.16 15.50
CA PHE A 132 -2.15 -7.09 16.00
C PHE A 132 -2.02 -5.92 16.96
N GLY A 133 -1.61 -6.19 18.19
CA GLY A 133 -1.53 -5.16 19.22
C GLY A 133 -1.09 -5.71 20.56
N THR A 134 -1.22 -4.88 21.59
CA THR A 134 -0.89 -5.24 22.97
C THR A 134 -2.11 -5.82 23.68
N LEU A 135 -1.90 -6.88 24.45
CA LEU A 135 -2.90 -7.43 25.36
C LEU A 135 -2.96 -6.63 26.65
N SER A 136 -4.17 -6.38 27.14
CA SER A 136 -4.44 -5.68 28.38
C SER A 136 -5.49 -6.42 29.20
N ILE A 137 -5.44 -6.30 30.52
CA ILE A 137 -6.48 -6.85 31.40
C ILE A 137 -7.58 -5.80 31.58
N GLN A 138 -8.82 -6.18 31.28
CA GLN A 138 -9.99 -5.37 31.58
C GLN A 138 -10.32 -5.38 33.09
N LYS A 139 -11.18 -4.46 33.54
CA LYS A 139 -11.62 -4.37 34.95
C LYS A 139 -12.26 -5.68 35.47
N ASN A 140 -12.81 -6.51 34.59
CA ASN A 140 -13.41 -7.80 34.90
C ASN A 140 -12.39 -8.96 34.93
N GLY A 141 -11.09 -8.68 34.80
CA GLY A 141 -10.01 -9.68 34.79
C GLY A 141 -9.80 -10.37 33.44
N ARG A 142 -10.56 -10.04 32.40
CA ARG A 142 -10.42 -10.67 31.08
C ARG A 142 -9.30 -10.01 30.27
N LEU A 143 -8.51 -10.83 29.58
CA LEU A 143 -7.54 -10.36 28.59
C LEU A 143 -8.26 -9.84 27.35
N CYS A 144 -7.88 -8.66 26.87
CA CYS A 144 -8.42 -8.06 25.66
C CYS A 144 -7.32 -7.36 24.86
N PHE A 145 -7.51 -7.26 23.55
CA PHE A 145 -6.72 -6.33 22.75
C PHE A 145 -7.22 -4.90 22.97
N LYS A 146 -6.29 -3.95 23.15
CA LYS A 146 -6.61 -2.54 23.34
C LYS A 146 -5.64 -1.65 22.60
N ASN A 147 -6.17 -0.63 21.92
CA ASN A 147 -5.36 0.40 21.29
C ASN A 147 -4.74 1.32 22.35
N THR A 148 -3.44 1.63 22.21
CA THR A 148 -2.74 2.57 23.09
C THR A 148 -1.86 3.51 22.26
N PRO A 149 -1.58 4.74 22.72
CA PRO A 149 -0.73 5.68 21.98
C PRO A 149 0.69 5.14 21.74
N ASP A 150 1.24 4.40 22.71
CA ASP A 150 2.59 3.83 22.63
C ASP A 150 2.63 2.57 21.76
N ASN A 151 1.55 1.79 21.76
CA ASN A 151 1.42 0.56 20.97
C ASN A 151 0.10 0.60 20.19
N PRO A 152 0.10 1.24 18.99
CA PRO A 152 -1.10 1.33 18.18
C PRO A 152 -1.53 -0.05 17.69
N MET A 153 -2.80 -0.36 17.88
CA MET A 153 -3.41 -1.60 17.41
C MET A 153 -3.67 -1.52 15.91
N THR A 154 -3.37 -2.60 15.19
CA THR A 154 -3.72 -2.79 13.78
C THR A 154 -4.84 -3.80 13.68
N VAL A 155 -6.00 -3.36 13.18
CA VAL A 155 -7.17 -4.22 12.94
C VAL A 155 -7.45 -4.23 11.45
N VAL A 156 -7.60 -5.44 10.90
CA VAL A 156 -7.87 -5.64 9.49
C VAL A 156 -9.07 -6.56 9.33
N LEU A 157 -10.09 -6.07 8.65
CA LEU A 157 -11.23 -6.85 8.18
C LEU A 157 -10.89 -7.37 6.78
N PHE A 158 -11.04 -8.68 6.57
CA PHE A 158 -10.76 -9.31 5.28
C PHE A 158 -11.79 -10.41 4.97
N GLU A 159 -11.92 -10.77 3.69
CA GLU A 159 -12.93 -11.75 3.22
C GLU A 159 -12.31 -13.08 2.78
N GLU A 160 -11.03 -13.07 2.42
CA GLU A 160 -10.31 -14.21 1.84
C GLU A 160 -9.81 -15.21 2.88
N GLU A 161 -9.30 -16.36 2.41
CA GLU A 161 -8.62 -17.34 3.26
C GLU A 161 -7.45 -16.69 4.04
N PRO A 162 -7.31 -16.97 5.36
CA PRO A 162 -6.24 -16.38 6.17
C PRO A 162 -4.83 -16.58 5.59
N GLN A 163 -4.59 -17.67 4.86
CA GLN A 163 -3.29 -18.01 4.26
C GLN A 163 -2.84 -16.97 3.23
N ASN A 164 -3.77 -16.32 2.55
CA ASN A 164 -3.46 -15.29 1.57
C ASN A 164 -3.40 -13.88 2.20
N PHE A 165 -3.71 -13.76 3.50
CA PHE A 165 -3.79 -12.47 4.19
C PHE A 165 -2.52 -11.64 4.05
N LEU A 166 -1.34 -12.25 4.23
CA LEU A 166 -0.08 -11.51 4.19
C LEU A 166 0.20 -10.96 2.78
N TYR A 167 0.08 -11.82 1.77
CA TYR A 167 0.18 -11.41 0.36
C TYR A 167 -0.78 -10.25 0.06
N TRP A 168 -2.06 -10.41 0.37
CA TRP A 168 -3.11 -9.45 0.02
C TRP A 168 -2.96 -8.13 0.75
N SER A 169 -2.66 -8.17 2.04
CA SER A 169 -2.46 -6.96 2.84
C SER A 169 -1.27 -6.14 2.35
N VAL A 170 -0.20 -6.79 1.88
CA VAL A 170 0.97 -6.08 1.33
C VAL A 170 0.74 -5.60 -0.11
N TRP A 171 0.11 -6.44 -0.95
CA TRP A 171 -0.20 -6.10 -2.34
C TRP A 171 -1.18 -4.92 -2.44
N SER A 172 -2.31 -5.03 -1.74
CA SER A 172 -3.44 -4.10 -1.85
C SER A 172 -3.18 -2.77 -1.14
N ALA A 173 -2.32 -2.71 -0.12
CA ALA A 173 -2.06 -1.53 0.71
C ALA A 173 -1.31 -0.40 -0.02
N ARG A 174 -1.81 0.02 -1.17
CA ARG A 174 -1.32 1.08 -2.03
C ARG A 174 -2.51 1.82 -2.64
N GLN A 175 -2.60 3.11 -2.34
CA GLN A 175 -3.59 3.98 -2.96
C GLN A 175 -3.45 3.94 -4.50
N ARG A 176 -4.58 3.91 -5.22
CA ARG A 176 -4.58 4.00 -6.69
C ARG A 176 -3.96 5.31 -7.17
N ASN A 177 -4.29 6.41 -6.51
CA ASN A 177 -3.70 7.72 -6.74
C ASN A 177 -3.56 8.46 -5.41
N GLU A 178 -2.33 8.68 -4.95
CA GLU A 178 -2.04 9.41 -3.71
C GLU A 178 -2.42 10.90 -3.79
N PHE A 179 -2.39 11.48 -5.00
CA PHE A 179 -2.75 12.89 -5.22
C PHE A 179 -4.27 13.12 -5.19
N TRP A 180 -5.08 12.07 -5.35
CA TRP A 180 -6.53 12.16 -5.17
C TRP A 180 -6.94 11.71 -3.76
N ASN A 181 -6.69 12.58 -2.79
CA ASN A 181 -7.01 12.38 -1.38
C ASN A 181 -8.16 13.31 -0.93
N LYS A 182 -8.65 13.15 0.31
CA LYS A 182 -9.78 13.93 0.85
C LYS A 182 -9.58 15.46 0.79
N MET A 183 -8.33 15.94 0.83
CA MET A 183 -8.03 17.37 0.80
C MET A 183 -8.01 17.95 -0.63
N THR A 184 -7.70 17.12 -1.63
CA THR A 184 -7.47 17.58 -3.00
C THR A 184 -8.71 18.25 -3.61
N PRO A 185 -9.93 17.67 -3.59
CA PRO A 185 -11.10 18.31 -4.19
C PRO A 185 -11.42 19.68 -3.57
N ALA A 186 -11.37 19.79 -2.24
CA ALA A 186 -11.60 21.04 -1.53
C ALA A 186 -10.52 22.09 -1.88
N SER A 187 -9.25 21.66 -1.94
CA SER A 187 -8.13 22.54 -2.32
C SER A 187 -8.27 23.08 -3.74
N LEU A 188 -8.57 22.20 -4.71
CA LEU A 188 -8.78 22.58 -6.11
C LEU A 188 -9.96 23.53 -6.27
N LEU A 189 -11.05 23.30 -5.54
CA LEU A 189 -12.24 24.15 -5.58
C LEU A 189 -11.95 25.55 -5.02
N VAL A 190 -11.29 25.64 -3.87
CA VAL A 190 -10.93 26.93 -3.26
C VAL A 190 -9.92 27.67 -4.14
N GLY A 191 -8.91 26.98 -4.68
CA GLY A 191 -7.95 27.57 -5.62
C GLY A 191 -8.65 28.13 -6.86
N ALA A 192 -9.59 27.38 -7.43
CA ALA A 192 -10.35 27.81 -8.61
C ALA A 192 -11.22 29.04 -8.31
N LEU A 193 -11.90 29.05 -7.15
CA LEU A 193 -12.69 30.19 -6.70
C LEU A 193 -11.82 31.43 -6.50
N LEU A 194 -10.65 31.30 -5.87
CA LEU A 194 -9.73 32.42 -5.65
C LEU A 194 -9.21 33.00 -6.97
N TYR A 195 -8.92 32.14 -7.97
CA TYR A 195 -8.57 32.60 -9.31
C TYR A 195 -9.71 33.35 -9.99
N LEU A 196 -10.95 32.88 -9.82
CA LEU A 196 -12.14 33.55 -10.35
C LEU A 196 -12.33 34.92 -9.69
N LEU A 197 -12.25 35.01 -8.35
CA LEU A 197 -12.32 36.28 -7.63
C LEU A 197 -11.20 37.25 -8.04
N LEU A 198 -9.97 36.74 -8.22
CA LEU A 198 -8.87 37.53 -8.73
C LEU A 198 -9.18 38.03 -10.14
N SER A 199 -9.71 37.18 -11.03
CA SER A 199 -10.11 37.59 -12.39
C SER A 199 -11.15 38.72 -12.36
N LEU A 200 -12.16 38.65 -11.49
CA LEU A 200 -13.17 39.71 -11.33
C LEU A 200 -12.55 41.02 -10.83
N SER A 201 -11.55 40.95 -9.94
CA SER A 201 -10.84 42.15 -9.49
C SER A 201 -10.00 42.79 -10.61
N LEU A 202 -9.50 41.98 -11.54
CA LEU A 202 -8.66 42.43 -12.65
C LEU A 202 -9.47 42.98 -13.82
N SER A 203 -10.74 42.59 -13.98
CA SER A 203 -11.56 43.01 -15.13
C SER A 203 -11.82 44.51 -15.18
N GLY A 204 -11.74 45.22 -14.04
CA GLY A 204 -11.84 46.68 -13.99
C GLY A 204 -10.60 47.44 -14.48
N LEU A 205 -9.46 46.75 -14.68
CA LEU A 205 -8.18 47.36 -15.01
C LEU A 205 -7.79 47.07 -16.47
N GLN A 206 -8.03 48.03 -17.37
CA GLN A 206 -7.78 47.88 -18.82
C GLN A 206 -6.35 47.42 -19.18
N ILE A 207 -5.35 47.74 -18.35
CA ILE A 207 -3.92 47.44 -18.60
C ILE A 207 -3.57 45.96 -18.30
N GLN A 208 -4.47 45.18 -17.70
CA GLN A 208 -4.13 43.85 -17.15
C GLN A 208 -4.78 42.66 -17.86
N ARG A 209 -5.19 42.81 -19.13
CA ARG A 209 -5.90 41.77 -19.91
C ARG A 209 -5.17 40.43 -19.99
N PHE A 210 -3.83 40.43 -20.08
CA PHE A 210 -3.04 39.19 -20.07
C PHE A 210 -3.15 38.46 -18.72
N TRP A 211 -3.01 39.19 -17.61
CA TRP A 211 -3.13 38.61 -16.27
C TRP A 211 -4.56 38.17 -15.94
N LEU A 212 -5.56 38.85 -16.52
CA LEU A 212 -6.95 38.42 -16.50
C LEU A 212 -7.13 37.07 -17.21
N ALA A 213 -6.52 36.89 -18.38
CA ALA A 213 -6.57 35.61 -19.09
C ALA A 213 -5.91 34.47 -18.27
N VAL A 214 -4.76 34.75 -17.65
CA VAL A 214 -4.04 33.78 -16.79
C VAL A 214 -4.80 33.44 -15.51
N SER A 215 -5.47 34.41 -14.87
CA SER A 215 -6.29 34.12 -13.69
C SER A 215 -7.54 33.32 -14.06
N LEU A 216 -8.20 33.66 -15.18
CA LEU A 216 -9.33 32.89 -15.69
C LEU A 216 -8.92 31.46 -16.06
N SER A 217 -7.81 31.25 -16.76
CA SER A 217 -7.31 29.89 -17.07
C SER A 217 -6.99 29.11 -15.80
N GLY A 218 -6.37 29.75 -14.81
CA GLY A 218 -6.11 29.19 -13.49
C GLY A 218 -7.37 28.63 -12.80
N SER A 219 -8.51 29.31 -12.95
CA SER A 219 -9.80 28.83 -12.41
C SER A 219 -10.30 27.55 -13.08
N LEU A 220 -9.86 27.28 -14.31
CA LEU A 220 -10.25 26.11 -15.09
C LEU A 220 -9.32 24.91 -14.87
N VAL A 221 -8.19 25.07 -14.15
CA VAL A 221 -7.21 24.00 -13.88
C VAL A 221 -7.81 22.65 -13.48
N PRO A 222 -8.82 22.56 -12.59
CA PRO A 222 -9.41 21.28 -12.19
C PRO A 222 -10.03 20.48 -13.34
N ILE A 223 -10.50 21.18 -14.39
CA ILE A 223 -11.14 20.57 -15.56
C ILE A 223 -10.21 20.49 -16.78
N LEU A 224 -9.06 21.19 -16.76
CA LEU A 224 -8.10 21.17 -17.88
C LEU A 224 -7.71 19.76 -18.35
N PRO A 225 -7.46 18.77 -17.49
CA PRO A 225 -7.10 17.43 -17.96
C PRO A 225 -8.17 16.75 -18.86
N LEU A 226 -9.41 17.26 -18.86
CA LEU A 226 -10.51 16.72 -19.67
C LEU A 226 -10.56 17.31 -21.09
N PHE A 227 -9.84 18.41 -21.37
CA PHE A 227 -9.79 19.00 -22.70
C PHE A 227 -8.77 18.26 -23.59
N PRO A 228 -9.00 18.11 -24.90
CA PRO A 228 -7.97 17.69 -25.85
C PRO A 228 -6.92 18.81 -26.01
N PRO A 229 -5.58 18.53 -26.03
CA PRO A 229 -4.87 17.24 -25.97
C PRO A 229 -4.66 16.62 -24.58
N GLY A 230 -4.89 17.36 -23.49
CA GLY A 230 -4.68 16.87 -22.11
C GLY A 230 -5.36 15.54 -21.78
N LEU A 231 -6.52 15.25 -22.36
CA LEU A 231 -7.21 13.96 -22.18
C LEU A 231 -6.34 12.75 -22.61
N ILE A 232 -5.64 12.87 -23.74
CA ILE A 232 -4.74 11.82 -24.26
C ILE A 232 -3.60 11.59 -23.27
N PHE A 233 -2.98 12.68 -22.83
CA PHE A 233 -1.90 12.65 -21.86
C PHE A 233 -2.33 12.16 -20.47
N TYR A 234 -3.58 12.42 -20.07
CA TYR A 234 -4.16 11.89 -18.85
C TYR A 234 -4.31 10.36 -18.91
N PHE A 235 -4.74 9.80 -20.04
CA PHE A 235 -4.78 8.34 -20.21
C PHE A 235 -3.39 7.71 -20.18
N LEU A 236 -2.39 8.35 -20.82
CA LEU A 236 -1.00 7.91 -20.72
C LEU A 236 -0.50 7.97 -19.28
N TYR A 237 -0.71 9.09 -18.58
CA TYR A 237 -0.41 9.22 -17.15
C TYR A 237 -1.01 8.06 -16.35
N ARG A 238 -2.31 7.80 -16.49
CA ARG A 238 -3.00 6.73 -15.76
C ARG A 238 -2.41 5.35 -16.06
N ARG A 239 -2.11 5.06 -17.33
CA ARG A 239 -1.48 3.79 -17.74
C ARG A 239 -0.12 3.60 -17.08
N TYR A 240 0.77 4.58 -17.21
CA TYR A 240 2.13 4.51 -16.68
C TYR A 240 2.15 4.52 -15.14
N TRP A 241 1.27 5.30 -14.51
CA TRP A 241 1.12 5.33 -13.06
C TRP A 241 0.65 3.99 -12.50
N ASN A 242 -0.35 3.37 -13.14
CA ASN A 242 -0.82 2.04 -12.75
C ASN A 242 0.29 0.99 -12.89
N GLN A 243 1.04 1.01 -14.00
CA GLN A 243 2.19 0.11 -14.18
C GLN A 243 3.26 0.29 -13.09
N GLY A 244 3.61 1.53 -12.76
CA GLY A 244 4.55 1.83 -11.67
C GLY A 244 4.04 1.33 -10.31
N ARG A 245 2.75 1.53 -10.02
CA ARG A 245 2.10 1.00 -8.81
C ARG A 245 2.17 -0.51 -8.72
N LEU A 246 1.86 -1.22 -9.81
CA LEU A 246 1.91 -2.69 -9.87
C LEU A 246 3.33 -3.21 -9.62
N LEU A 247 4.33 -2.64 -10.28
CA LEU A 247 5.74 -3.01 -10.07
C LEU A 247 6.19 -2.77 -8.63
N ARG A 248 5.74 -1.69 -7.97
CA ARG A 248 6.01 -1.48 -6.54
C ARG A 248 5.27 -2.47 -5.64
N ALA A 249 4.12 -2.99 -6.04
CA ALA A 249 3.38 -4.02 -5.31
C ALA A 249 4.09 -5.37 -5.43
N GLU A 250 4.46 -5.77 -6.66
CA GLU A 250 5.28 -6.95 -6.94
C GLU A 250 6.58 -6.93 -6.13
N ARG A 251 7.29 -5.80 -6.15
CA ARG A 251 8.51 -5.62 -5.34
C ARG A 251 8.26 -5.92 -3.86
N ASP A 252 7.22 -5.34 -3.26
CA ASP A 252 6.97 -5.55 -1.82
C ASP A 252 6.60 -7.00 -1.51
N VAL A 253 5.85 -7.66 -2.40
CA VAL A 253 5.45 -9.06 -2.26
C VAL A 253 6.60 -10.04 -2.48
N ILE A 254 7.51 -9.76 -3.42
CA ILE A 254 8.76 -10.52 -3.61
C ILE A 254 9.68 -10.33 -2.40
N ALA A 255 9.63 -9.14 -1.77
CA ALA A 255 10.44 -8.84 -0.59
C ALA A 255 9.91 -9.53 0.67
N LEU A 256 8.63 -9.90 0.74
CA LEU A 256 8.00 -10.51 1.92
C LEU A 256 8.85 -11.61 2.56
N PRO A 257 9.26 -12.66 1.82
CA PRO A 257 10.03 -13.72 2.44
C PRO A 257 11.50 -13.34 2.61
N VAL A 258 12.06 -12.44 1.80
CA VAL A 258 13.44 -11.93 1.95
C VAL A 258 13.62 -11.11 3.24
N VAL A 259 12.66 -10.24 3.55
CA VAL A 259 12.66 -9.36 4.74
C VAL A 259 12.70 -10.16 6.04
N THR A 260 12.19 -11.38 6.04
CA THR A 260 12.31 -12.31 7.17
C THR A 260 13.78 -12.60 7.45
N PHE A 261 14.55 -13.06 6.46
CA PHE A 261 15.95 -13.42 6.68
C PHE A 261 16.86 -12.21 6.93
N TYR A 262 16.43 -11.04 6.49
CA TYR A 262 17.23 -9.82 6.54
C TYR A 262 16.42 -8.66 7.11
N PRO A 263 16.27 -8.56 8.44
CA PRO A 263 15.51 -7.47 9.06
C PRO A 263 16.10 -6.08 8.74
N ASP A 264 17.42 -6.00 8.52
CA ASP A 264 18.13 -4.78 8.07
C ASP A 264 17.77 -4.35 6.63
N PHE A 265 17.06 -5.19 5.87
CA PHE A 265 16.56 -4.83 4.55
C PHE A 265 15.61 -3.62 4.58
N GLN A 266 14.93 -3.37 5.71
CA GLN A 266 13.99 -2.25 5.85
C GLN A 266 14.67 -0.89 6.12
N THR A 267 15.91 -0.86 6.58
CA THR A 267 16.58 0.37 7.07
C THR A 267 17.34 1.16 6.01
N GLY A 268 17.49 0.67 4.77
CA GLY A 268 17.86 1.50 3.62
C GLY A 268 18.76 0.85 2.57
N SER A 269 18.92 1.53 1.45
CA SER A 269 19.57 1.07 0.20
C SER A 269 21.03 0.63 0.32
N ARG A 270 21.72 0.94 1.45
CA ARG A 270 23.08 0.48 1.71
C ARG A 270 23.14 -0.99 2.19
N GLY A 271 22.05 -1.54 2.73
CA GLY A 271 22.00 -2.94 3.17
C GLY A 271 22.01 -3.92 1.99
N LEU A 272 21.33 -3.58 0.89
CA LEU A 272 21.13 -4.48 -0.25
C LEU A 272 22.45 -4.86 -0.95
N ARG A 273 23.39 -3.91 -1.08
CA ARG A 273 24.70 -4.14 -1.72
C ARG A 273 25.69 -4.89 -0.83
N GLY A 274 25.74 -4.56 0.46
CA GLY A 274 26.57 -5.31 1.42
C GLY A 274 26.03 -6.74 1.67
N MET A 275 24.72 -6.95 1.54
CA MET A 275 24.10 -8.28 1.59
C MET A 275 24.35 -9.11 0.34
N LEU A 276 24.44 -8.50 -0.85
CA LEU A 276 24.77 -9.16 -2.11
C LEU A 276 26.16 -9.82 -2.10
N GLU A 277 27.07 -9.30 -1.27
CA GLU A 277 28.45 -9.78 -1.16
C GLU A 277 28.62 -10.84 -0.06
N SER A 278 27.70 -10.93 0.91
CA SER A 278 27.78 -11.87 2.04
C SER A 278 26.91 -13.12 1.88
N ALA A 279 25.91 -13.10 1.00
CA ALA A 279 25.15 -14.27 0.60
C ALA A 279 25.97 -15.11 -0.39
N GLY A 280 26.93 -15.89 0.14
CA GLY A 280 27.67 -16.91 -0.61
C GLY A 280 26.75 -18.01 -1.19
N ASP A 281 27.37 -18.96 -1.91
CA ASP A 281 26.66 -19.97 -2.73
C ASP A 281 25.88 -21.05 -1.96
N ASP A 282 26.02 -21.10 -0.63
CA ASP A 282 25.43 -22.15 0.20
C ASP A 282 24.01 -21.81 0.71
N ASP A 283 23.22 -22.84 0.99
CA ASP A 283 21.89 -22.77 1.61
C ASP A 283 21.91 -21.89 2.90
N PHE A 284 21.33 -20.68 2.83
CA PHE A 284 21.43 -19.70 3.93
C PHE A 284 20.30 -19.77 4.98
N PHE A 285 20.66 -19.35 6.21
CA PHE A 285 20.12 -19.73 7.52
C PHE A 285 18.89 -18.98 8.10
N ARG A 286 18.13 -19.75 8.90
CA ARG A 286 17.44 -19.51 10.19
C ARG A 286 17.11 -18.07 10.60
N GLN A 287 15.82 -17.74 10.58
CA GLN A 287 15.23 -16.83 11.56
C GLN A 287 14.17 -17.56 12.39
N LEU A 288 14.18 -17.35 13.71
CA LEU A 288 13.09 -17.79 14.59
C LEU A 288 11.90 -16.84 14.37
N THR A 289 10.73 -17.36 14.00
CA THR A 289 9.49 -16.61 14.24
C THR A 289 9.29 -16.39 15.73
N GLY A 290 8.31 -15.55 16.12
CA GLY A 290 7.92 -15.39 17.52
C GLY A 290 7.55 -16.69 18.25
N GLN A 291 7.39 -17.81 17.52
CA GLN A 291 7.16 -19.16 18.05
C GLN A 291 8.43 -20.05 18.03
N GLY A 292 9.61 -19.50 17.78
CA GLY A 292 10.84 -20.28 17.75
C GLY A 292 11.01 -21.18 16.52
N ARG A 293 10.23 -20.99 15.45
CA ARG A 293 10.30 -21.86 14.26
C ARG A 293 11.33 -21.36 13.26
N MET A 294 12.15 -22.27 12.75
CA MET A 294 13.21 -21.98 11.78
C MET A 294 12.69 -22.10 10.36
N TYR A 295 13.03 -21.12 9.53
CA TYR A 295 12.81 -21.15 8.09
C TYR A 295 14.09 -21.50 7.36
N ARG A 296 13.95 -22.23 6.26
CA ARG A 296 15.01 -22.49 5.28
C ARG A 296 14.68 -21.79 3.99
N VAL A 297 15.70 -21.17 3.40
CA VAL A 297 15.72 -20.77 2.00
C VAL A 297 16.52 -21.81 1.25
N ARG A 298 15.95 -22.41 0.21
CA ARG A 298 16.69 -23.27 -0.71
C ARG A 298 16.47 -22.88 -2.15
N ARG A 299 17.49 -23.10 -2.97
CA ARG A 299 17.39 -22.99 -4.43
C ARG A 299 16.62 -24.18 -4.99
N ILE A 300 15.82 -23.95 -6.01
CA ILE A 300 15.08 -25.00 -6.73
C ILE A 300 15.32 -24.94 -8.23
N THR A 301 15.30 -26.11 -8.86
CA THR A 301 15.34 -26.25 -10.32
C THR A 301 13.93 -26.12 -10.91
N GLN A 302 13.84 -25.87 -12.22
CA GLN A 302 12.54 -25.79 -12.90
C GLN A 302 11.77 -27.11 -12.87
N GLU A 303 12.49 -28.24 -12.84
CA GLU A 303 11.91 -29.58 -12.75
C GLU A 303 11.28 -29.86 -11.38
N GLU A 304 11.77 -29.24 -10.31
CA GLU A 304 11.20 -29.36 -8.95
C GLU A 304 9.91 -28.53 -8.77
N LEU A 305 9.72 -27.49 -9.58
CA LEU A 305 8.63 -26.52 -9.41
C LEU A 305 7.23 -27.17 -9.46
N PRO A 306 6.89 -28.06 -10.42
CA PRO A 306 5.58 -28.71 -10.44
C PRO A 306 5.29 -29.50 -9.17
N GLY A 307 6.28 -30.25 -8.67
CA GLY A 307 6.14 -31.04 -7.43
C GLY A 307 5.94 -30.16 -6.20
N LEU A 308 6.52 -28.97 -6.16
CA LEU A 308 6.27 -27.99 -5.10
C LEU A 308 4.88 -27.37 -5.21
N VAL A 309 4.41 -27.05 -6.41
CA VAL A 309 3.04 -26.55 -6.59
C VAL A 309 2.02 -27.60 -6.12
N GLU A 310 2.24 -28.88 -6.42
CA GLU A 310 1.43 -29.99 -5.91
C GLU A 310 1.45 -30.10 -4.38
N GLN A 311 2.58 -29.77 -3.75
CA GLN A 311 2.72 -29.67 -2.29
C GLN A 311 2.11 -28.39 -1.69
N GLY A 312 1.48 -27.54 -2.51
CA GLY A 312 0.80 -26.32 -2.08
C GLY A 312 1.69 -25.09 -1.97
N TYR A 313 2.88 -25.09 -2.59
CA TYR A 313 3.69 -23.87 -2.70
C TYR A 313 3.07 -22.91 -3.73
N GLN A 314 3.00 -21.63 -3.36
CA GLN A 314 2.52 -20.58 -4.25
C GLN A 314 3.66 -20.06 -5.12
N VAL A 315 3.48 -20.01 -6.44
CA VAL A 315 4.45 -19.41 -7.35
C VAL A 315 4.18 -17.91 -7.48
N ARG A 316 5.19 -17.09 -7.20
CA ARG A 316 5.11 -15.63 -7.37
C ARG A 316 5.88 -15.18 -8.59
N GLN A 317 5.17 -15.00 -9.69
CA GLN A 317 5.76 -14.44 -10.90
C GLN A 317 5.96 -12.92 -10.78
N SER A 318 6.99 -12.40 -11.45
CA SER A 318 7.19 -10.97 -11.63
C SER A 318 6.98 -10.59 -13.09
N SER A 319 6.45 -9.40 -13.32
CA SER A 319 6.37 -8.80 -14.65
C SER A 319 7.73 -8.45 -15.24
N ILE A 320 8.79 -8.40 -14.42
CA ILE A 320 10.16 -8.13 -14.87
C ILE A 320 10.84 -9.44 -15.23
N VAL A 321 11.10 -9.63 -16.52
CA VAL A 321 12.02 -10.66 -17.01
C VAL A 321 13.44 -10.15 -16.80
N VAL A 322 14.16 -10.75 -15.86
CA VAL A 322 15.59 -10.47 -15.68
C VAL A 322 16.34 -11.34 -16.70
N PRO A 323 17.09 -10.75 -17.64
CA PRO A 323 17.84 -11.53 -18.62
C PRO A 323 18.79 -12.47 -17.90
N GLU A 324 18.78 -13.73 -18.32
CA GLU A 324 19.59 -14.79 -17.74
C GLU A 324 21.06 -14.36 -17.79
N SER A 325 21.71 -14.36 -16.63
CA SER A 325 23.18 -14.39 -16.60
C SER A 325 23.52 -15.81 -17.06
N GLY A 326 23.93 -15.95 -18.31
CA GLY A 326 23.99 -17.23 -19.00
C GLY A 326 24.65 -18.35 -18.20
N GLY A 327 24.00 -19.51 -18.21
CA GLY A 327 24.50 -20.77 -17.65
C GLY A 327 23.94 -21.10 -16.26
N GLU A 328 23.10 -22.14 -16.24
CA GLU A 328 22.65 -22.94 -15.09
C GLU A 328 21.39 -22.44 -14.32
N ASP A 329 20.25 -23.06 -14.63
CA ASP A 329 19.27 -23.73 -13.75
C ASP A 329 18.98 -23.16 -12.34
N TYR A 330 18.59 -21.88 -12.22
CA TYR A 330 18.12 -21.36 -10.92
C TYR A 330 16.79 -20.63 -11.02
N TRP A 331 15.67 -21.25 -10.61
CA TRP A 331 14.39 -20.53 -10.58
C TRP A 331 13.52 -20.87 -9.36
N GLY A 332 14.10 -20.81 -8.17
CA GLY A 332 13.44 -20.07 -7.11
C GLY A 332 13.89 -20.28 -5.67
N LEU A 333 13.40 -19.42 -4.78
CA LEU A 333 13.56 -19.58 -3.35
C LEU A 333 12.32 -20.24 -2.77
N VAL A 334 12.51 -21.34 -2.07
CA VAL A 334 11.49 -21.98 -1.25
C VAL A 334 11.67 -21.60 0.20
N PHE A 335 10.57 -21.23 0.86
CA PHE A 335 10.52 -20.89 2.27
C PHE A 335 9.83 -22.02 3.05
N GLU A 336 10.63 -22.82 3.75
CA GLU A 336 10.19 -24.05 4.42
C GLU A 336 10.39 -23.98 5.95
N PRO A 337 9.40 -24.40 6.77
CA PRO A 337 9.66 -24.71 8.18
C PRO A 337 10.58 -25.93 8.28
N ARG A 338 11.53 -25.90 9.22
CA ARG A 338 12.57 -26.96 9.34
C ARG A 338 12.03 -28.35 9.71
N ASP A 339 10.91 -28.45 10.42
CA ASP A 339 10.38 -29.75 10.85
C ASP A 339 10.05 -30.62 9.64
N GLU A 340 10.81 -31.70 9.46
CA GLU A 340 10.65 -32.64 8.35
C GLU A 340 9.26 -33.32 8.38
N ASP A 341 8.66 -33.43 9.57
CA ASP A 341 7.30 -33.94 9.79
C ASP A 341 6.19 -33.01 9.24
N LEU A 342 6.51 -31.75 8.92
CA LEU A 342 5.56 -30.80 8.34
C LEU A 342 5.64 -30.72 6.81
N ARG A 343 6.48 -31.55 6.16
CA ARG A 343 6.49 -31.66 4.69
C ARG A 343 5.10 -32.09 4.22
N GLY A 344 4.47 -31.29 3.37
CA GLY A 344 3.12 -31.54 2.83
C GLY A 344 1.93 -31.09 3.70
N HIS A 345 2.11 -30.77 4.99
CA HIS A 345 1.00 -30.32 5.84
C HIS A 345 0.88 -28.80 5.83
N ARG A 346 -0.32 -28.24 5.61
CA ARG A 346 -0.54 -26.78 5.69
C ARG A 346 -0.20 -26.28 7.09
N HIS A 347 0.57 -25.20 7.18
CA HIS A 347 0.95 -24.60 8.45
C HIS A 347 -0.27 -23.94 9.11
N SER A 348 -0.41 -24.04 10.44
CA SER A 348 -1.54 -23.46 11.18
C SER A 348 -1.49 -21.93 11.25
N ASP A 349 -0.29 -21.36 11.25
CA ASP A 349 -0.09 -19.91 11.21
C ASP A 349 -0.24 -19.35 9.78
N PRO A 350 -1.21 -18.46 9.53
CA PRO A 350 -1.46 -17.91 8.20
C PRO A 350 -0.42 -16.91 7.68
N MET A 351 0.50 -16.41 8.52
CA MET A 351 1.58 -15.50 8.08
C MET A 351 2.83 -16.24 7.57
N VAL A 352 2.76 -17.57 7.54
CA VAL A 352 3.83 -18.47 7.11
C VAL A 352 3.58 -18.86 5.67
N GLU A 353 4.24 -18.15 4.76
CA GLU A 353 4.05 -18.35 3.33
C GLU A 353 5.01 -19.42 2.80
N ARG A 354 4.46 -20.38 2.06
CA ARG A 354 5.20 -21.35 1.24
C ARG A 354 5.22 -20.85 -0.18
N VAL A 355 6.32 -20.22 -0.58
CA VAL A 355 6.39 -19.49 -1.84
C VAL A 355 7.59 -19.96 -2.64
N CYS A 356 7.42 -20.05 -3.96
CA CYS A 356 8.48 -20.17 -4.96
C CYS A 356 8.56 -18.87 -5.76
N ILE A 357 9.74 -18.26 -5.83
CA ILE A 357 9.96 -17.03 -6.64
C ILE A 357 10.92 -17.37 -7.78
N PRO A 358 10.49 -17.44 -9.05
CA PRO A 358 11.37 -17.77 -10.15
C PRO A 358 12.39 -16.64 -10.38
N GLY A 359 13.67 -16.97 -10.24
CA GLY A 359 14.81 -16.09 -10.49
C GLY A 359 15.43 -15.53 -9.23
N LYS A 360 16.49 -14.72 -9.39
CA LYS A 360 17.21 -14.11 -8.26
C LYS A 360 16.34 -13.02 -7.63
N PRO A 361 15.80 -13.19 -6.40
CA PRO A 361 14.81 -12.24 -5.86
C PRO A 361 15.37 -10.84 -5.70
N LEU A 362 16.65 -10.70 -5.36
CA LEU A 362 17.30 -9.38 -5.27
C LEU A 362 17.34 -8.65 -6.62
N ALA A 363 17.63 -9.38 -7.71
CA ALA A 363 17.63 -8.80 -9.06
C ALA A 363 16.21 -8.40 -9.48
N LEU A 364 15.20 -9.21 -9.14
CA LEU A 364 13.79 -8.88 -9.36
C LEU A 364 13.37 -7.63 -8.57
N LEU A 365 13.74 -7.55 -7.30
CA LEU A 365 13.43 -6.41 -6.43
C LEU A 365 14.01 -5.10 -6.99
N GLN A 366 15.27 -5.13 -7.43
CA GLN A 366 15.92 -3.98 -8.04
C GLN A 366 15.30 -3.65 -9.40
N GLY A 367 15.04 -4.65 -10.23
CA GLY A 367 14.40 -4.49 -11.53
C GLY A 367 13.01 -3.84 -11.40
N CYS A 368 12.18 -4.35 -10.50
CA CYS A 368 10.87 -3.78 -10.19
C CYS A 368 10.98 -2.34 -9.67
N GLN A 369 11.97 -2.04 -8.83
CA GLN A 369 12.18 -0.68 -8.32
C GLN A 369 12.52 0.32 -9.44
N VAL A 370 13.53 0.01 -10.24
CA VAL A 370 13.99 0.90 -11.33
C VAL A 370 12.90 1.06 -12.38
N ALA A 371 12.22 -0.04 -12.74
CA ALA A 371 11.12 0.01 -13.68
C ALA A 371 9.94 0.82 -13.14
N ALA A 372 9.59 0.67 -11.85
CA ALA A 372 8.54 1.46 -11.24
C ALA A 372 8.85 2.97 -11.25
N GLU A 373 10.04 3.36 -10.82
CA GLU A 373 10.49 4.76 -10.84
C GLU A 373 10.41 5.35 -12.24
N ARG A 374 10.94 4.64 -13.25
CA ARG A 374 10.87 5.07 -14.65
C ARG A 374 9.43 5.28 -15.12
N LYS A 375 8.52 4.36 -14.79
CA LYS A 375 7.11 4.44 -15.19
C LYS A 375 6.40 5.61 -14.49
N GLU A 376 6.68 5.85 -13.22
CA GLU A 376 6.11 6.97 -12.47
C GLU A 376 6.60 8.32 -12.98
N THR A 377 7.90 8.46 -13.24
CA THR A 377 8.47 9.67 -13.84
C THR A 377 7.86 9.96 -15.21
N LEU A 378 7.72 8.94 -16.08
CA LEU A 378 7.05 9.10 -17.37
C LEU A 378 5.59 9.49 -17.20
N GLY A 379 4.87 8.87 -16.26
CA GLY A 379 3.49 9.24 -15.95
C GLY A 379 3.36 10.72 -15.57
N ILE A 380 4.18 11.19 -14.61
CA ILE A 380 4.20 12.58 -14.18
C ILE A 380 4.52 13.51 -15.35
N LEU A 381 5.51 13.17 -16.17
CA LEU A 381 5.90 13.96 -17.33
C LEU A 381 4.74 14.10 -18.33
N TYR A 382 4.05 13.01 -18.66
CA TYR A 382 2.87 13.07 -19.54
C TYR A 382 1.78 13.95 -18.96
N PHE A 383 1.48 13.84 -17.66
CA PHE A 383 0.49 14.69 -17.01
C PHE A 383 0.86 16.18 -17.10
N LEU A 384 2.12 16.53 -16.81
CA LEU A 384 2.61 17.90 -16.86
C LEU A 384 2.58 18.47 -18.29
N ILE A 385 2.96 17.68 -19.30
CA ILE A 385 2.89 18.08 -20.71
C ILE A 385 1.44 18.35 -21.11
N GLY A 386 0.52 17.43 -20.79
CA GLY A 386 -0.90 17.58 -21.10
C GLY A 386 -1.51 18.81 -20.45
N LEU A 387 -1.18 19.05 -19.17
CA LEU A 387 -1.64 20.23 -18.43
C LEU A 387 -1.09 21.53 -19.03
N ALA A 388 0.22 21.57 -19.33
CA ALA A 388 0.87 22.77 -19.88
C ALA A 388 0.34 23.13 -21.28
N LEU A 389 0.10 22.13 -22.14
CA LEU A 389 -0.47 22.35 -23.47
C LEU A 389 -1.89 22.92 -23.38
N ASN A 390 -2.74 22.35 -22.52
CA ASN A 390 -4.11 22.82 -22.34
C ASN A 390 -4.14 24.21 -21.71
N GLU A 391 -3.30 24.47 -20.71
CA GLU A 391 -3.20 25.78 -20.09
C GLU A 391 -2.74 26.85 -21.10
N ALA A 392 -1.71 26.57 -21.89
CA ALA A 392 -1.24 27.48 -22.94
C ALA A 392 -2.34 27.76 -23.98
N LEU A 393 -3.08 26.74 -24.40
CA LEU A 393 -4.19 26.87 -25.34
C LEU A 393 -5.32 27.73 -24.76
N VAL A 394 -5.73 27.48 -23.51
CA VAL A 394 -6.80 28.23 -22.85
C VAL A 394 -6.39 29.68 -22.62
N VAL A 395 -5.17 29.94 -22.14
CA VAL A 395 -4.64 31.31 -21.99
C VAL A 395 -4.63 32.03 -23.34
N TRP A 396 -4.18 31.36 -24.41
CA TRP A 396 -4.17 31.94 -25.75
C TRP A 396 -5.58 32.29 -26.23
N ILE A 397 -6.55 31.37 -26.12
CA ILE A 397 -7.94 31.61 -26.50
C ILE A 397 -8.52 32.80 -25.72
N LEU A 398 -8.39 32.79 -24.39
CA LEU A 398 -8.90 33.85 -23.51
C LEU A 398 -8.24 35.20 -23.82
N TRP A 399 -6.94 35.20 -24.12
CA TRP A 399 -6.25 36.42 -24.47
C TRP A 399 -6.75 37.02 -25.80
N GLN A 400 -6.97 36.18 -26.81
CA GLN A 400 -7.51 36.65 -28.09
C GLN A 400 -8.95 37.17 -27.95
N THR A 401 -9.81 36.48 -27.20
CA THR A 401 -11.20 36.94 -26.99
C THR A 401 -11.24 38.26 -26.22
N LEU A 402 -10.42 38.42 -25.19
CA LEU A 402 -10.31 39.68 -24.43
C LEU A 402 -9.69 40.84 -25.24
N LYS A 403 -8.92 40.54 -26.29
CA LYS A 403 -8.44 41.55 -27.24
C LYS A 403 -9.53 42.03 -28.19
N VAL A 404 -10.45 41.14 -28.59
CA VAL A 404 -11.53 41.49 -29.52
C VAL A 404 -12.67 42.23 -28.81
N LEU A 405 -12.95 41.89 -27.55
CA LEU A 405 -14.10 42.41 -26.79
C LEU A 405 -13.91 43.82 -26.21
N GLY A 406 -12.72 44.40 -26.26
CA GLY A 406 -12.48 45.75 -25.75
C GLY A 406 -11.34 46.44 -26.44
#